data_AF-A0A2E8LIF2-F1
#
_entry.id   AF-A0A2E8LIF2-F1
#
_cell.length_a   1.000
_cell.length_b   1.000
_cell.length_c   1.000
_cell.angle_alpha   90.00
_cell.angle_beta   90.00
_cell.angle_gamma   90.00
#
_symmetry.space_group_name_H-M   'P 1'
#
loop_
_entity.id
_entity.type
_entity.pdbx_description
1 polymer ?
#
loop_
_entity_poly.entity_id
_entity_poly.type
_entity_poly.pdbx_seq_one_letter_code
_entity_poly.pdbx_strand_id
1 'polypeptide(L)' 'MGIALVEAEAAAKAGEVPIGAVVAVDGRVVARRHNEREGTGDPTAHAEVLALRDAATAVGSWRLDDATLVVTLEPCPMCA' A
#
# COMPACT_ATOMS: atom_id res chain seq x y z
N MET A 1 4.13 -6.13 9.53
CA MET A 1 4.53 -7.04 8.44
C MET A 1 3.44 -8.04 8.07
N GLY A 2 2.88 -8.83 8.99
CA GLY A 2 1.89 -9.89 8.64
C GLY A 2 0.71 -9.46 7.75
N ILE A 3 0.09 -8.30 8.02
CA ILE A 3 -1.01 -7.78 7.18
C ILE A 3 -0.54 -7.44 5.75
N ALA A 4 0.67 -6.91 5.58
CA ALA A 4 1.23 -6.58 4.28
C ALA A 4 1.53 -7.85 3.45
N LEU A 5 1.94 -8.95 4.10
CA LEU A 5 2.11 -10.24 3.44
C LEU A 5 0.77 -10.82 2.94
N VAL A 6 -0.33 -10.63 3.69
CA VAL A 6 -1.67 -11.02 3.24
C VAL A 6 -2.08 -10.26 1.97
N GLU A 7 -1.77 -8.96 1.89
CA GLU A 7 -2.00 -8.16 0.67
C GLU A 7 -1.11 -8.63 -0.48
N ALA A 8 0.17 -8.93 -0.23
CA ALA A 8 1.06 -9.48 -1.26
C ALA A 8 0.55 -10.83 -1.82
N GLU A 9 0.01 -11.70 -0.97
CA GLU A 9 -0.66 -12.94 -1.40
C GLU A 9 -1.93 -12.67 -2.22
N ALA A 10 -2.68 -11.62 -1.90
CA ALA A 10 -3.85 -11.21 -2.68
C ALA A 10 -3.46 -10.72 -4.08
N ALA A 11 -2.41 -9.90 -4.20
CA ALA A 11 -1.83 -9.52 -5.49
C ALA A 11 -1.42 -10.76 -6.31
N ALA A 12 -0.69 -11.70 -5.70
CA ALA A 12 -0.28 -12.92 -6.38
C ALA A 12 -1.47 -13.70 -6.97
N LYS A 13 -2.56 -13.82 -6.19
CA LYS A 13 -3.80 -14.48 -6.61
C LYS A 13 -4.52 -13.73 -7.73
N ALA A 14 -4.36 -12.41 -7.80
CA ALA A 14 -4.90 -11.56 -8.85
C ALA A 14 -4.04 -11.53 -10.13
N GLY A 15 -2.87 -12.19 -10.13
CA GLY A 15 -1.94 -12.16 -11.26
C GLY A 15 -1.03 -10.93 -11.29
N GLU A 16 -0.93 -10.21 -10.17
CA GLU A 16 -0.11 -9.02 -9.99
C GLU A 16 1.28 -9.36 -9.43
N VAL A 17 2.18 -8.37 -9.46
CA VAL A 17 3.45 -8.46 -8.72
C VAL A 17 3.14 -8.55 -7.21
N PRO A 18 3.64 -9.55 -6.47
CA PRO A 18 3.22 -9.85 -5.09
C PRO A 18 3.81 -8.86 -4.07
N ILE A 19 3.31 -7.63 -4.09
CA ILE A 19 3.71 -6.55 -3.18
C ILE A 19 2.46 -6.09 -2.44
N GLY A 20 2.57 -6.03 -1.11
CA GLY A 20 1.55 -5.49 -0.22
C GLY A 20 2.09 -4.35 0.62
N ALA A 21 1.22 -3.40 0.93
CA ALA A 21 1.53 -2.24 1.74
C ALA A 21 0.41 -1.95 2.75
N VAL A 22 0.80 -1.48 3.92
CA VAL A 22 -0.10 -1.14 5.02
C VAL A 22 0.33 0.19 5.61
N VAL A 23 -0.62 1.10 5.84
CA VAL A 23 -0.40 2.33 6.58
C VAL A 23 -1.08 2.22 7.94
N ALA A 24 -0.32 2.49 8.99
CA ALA A 24 -0.83 2.62 10.34
C ALA A 24 -0.58 4.02 10.89
N VAL A 25 -1.54 4.59 11.61
CA VAL A 25 -1.43 5.87 12.33
C VAL A 25 -1.70 5.58 13.80
N ASP A 26 -0.83 6.01 14.71
CA ASP A 26 -0.90 5.71 16.15
C ASP A 26 -1.07 4.21 16.45
N GLY A 27 -0.37 3.36 15.68
CA GLY A 27 -0.45 1.90 15.79
C GLY A 27 -1.74 1.27 15.28
N ARG A 28 -2.67 2.04 14.71
CA ARG A 28 -3.92 1.55 14.11
C ARG A 28 -3.81 1.53 12.60
N VAL A 29 -4.11 0.40 11.98
CA VAL A 29 -4.14 0.28 10.52
C VAL A 29 -5.28 1.13 9.97
N VAL A 30 -4.95 2.07 9.08
CA VAL A 30 -5.92 2.95 8.41
C VAL A 30 -6.08 2.62 6.93
N ALA A 31 -5.10 1.96 6.31
CA ALA A 31 -5.16 1.48 4.94
C ALA A 31 -4.31 0.23 4.73
N ARG A 32 -4.73 -0.60 3.76
CA ARG A 32 -3.97 -1.76 3.28
C ARG A 32 -4.29 -1.96 1.80
N ARG A 33 -3.27 -2.15 0.98
CA ARG A 33 -3.39 -2.34 -0.47
C ARG A 33 -2.31 -3.27 -0.98
N HIS A 34 -2.53 -3.79 -2.18
CA HIS A 34 -1.53 -4.54 -2.94
C HIS A 34 -1.30 -3.88 -4.30
N ASN A 35 -0.30 -4.35 -5.04
CA ASN A 35 -0.06 -3.88 -6.40
C ASN A 35 -1.25 -4.22 -7.30
N GLU A 36 -1.76 -3.25 -8.05
CA GLU A 36 -2.93 -3.40 -8.94
C GLU A 36 -2.62 -2.90 -10.36
N ARG A 37 -1.34 -2.83 -10.73
CA ARG A 37 -0.88 -2.23 -12.00
C ARG A 37 -1.45 -2.94 -13.22
N GLU A 38 -1.41 -4.27 -13.27
CA GLU A 38 -1.84 -5.02 -14.45
C GLU A 38 -3.37 -4.99 -14.59
N GLY A 39 -4.11 -5.13 -13.48
CA GLY A 39 -5.57 -5.15 -13.44
C GLY A 39 -6.23 -3.80 -13.69
N THR A 40 -5.58 -2.71 -13.29
CA THR A 40 -6.08 -1.34 -13.53
C THR A 40 -5.53 -0.71 -14.81
N GLY A 41 -4.42 -1.22 -15.34
CA GLY A 41 -3.66 -0.56 -16.41
C GLY A 41 -2.99 0.75 -15.98
N ASP A 42 -2.93 1.06 -14.66
CA ASP A 42 -2.29 2.25 -14.12
C ASP A 42 -0.84 1.94 -13.71
N PRO A 43 0.18 2.49 -14.40
CA PRO A 43 1.59 2.24 -14.07
C PRO A 43 1.99 2.72 -12.67
N THR A 44 1.16 3.55 -12.01
CA THR A 44 1.39 4.08 -10.67
C THR A 44 0.65 3.33 -9.57
N ALA A 45 -0.14 2.30 -9.90
CA ALA A 45 -0.92 1.49 -8.96
C ALA A 45 -0.05 0.48 -8.16
N HIS A 46 1.06 0.98 -7.62
CA HIS A 46 1.90 0.31 -6.64
C HIS A 46 1.20 0.29 -5.28
N ALA A 47 1.47 -0.75 -4.49
CA ALA A 47 0.84 -0.95 -3.19
C ALA A 47 1.02 0.27 -2.27
N GLU A 48 2.22 0.86 -2.26
CA GLU A 48 2.59 2.04 -1.46
C GLU A 48 1.74 3.25 -1.82
N VAL A 49 1.63 3.56 -3.12
CA VAL A 49 0.89 4.72 -3.63
C VAL A 49 -0.59 4.58 -3.30
N LEU A 50 -1.16 3.39 -3.54
CA LEU A 50 -2.55 3.11 -3.25
C LEU A 50 -2.85 3.19 -1.75
N ALA A 51 -2.01 2.60 -0.91
CA ALA A 51 -2.18 2.62 0.54
C ALA A 51 -2.09 4.05 1.11
N LEU A 52 -1.18 4.89 0.59
CA LEU A 52 -1.07 6.30 1.00
C LEU A 52 -2.29 7.12 0.57
N ARG A 53 -2.82 6.91 -0.64
CA ARG A 53 -4.06 7.58 -1.12
C ARG A 53 -5.26 7.22 -0.23
N ASP A 54 -5.41 5.96 0.12
CA ASP A 54 -6.47 5.48 0.99
C ASP A 54 -6.30 6.02 2.42
N ALA A 55 -5.07 6.01 2.94
CA ALA A 55 -4.77 6.56 4.27
C ALA A 55 -5.07 8.06 4.35
N ALA A 56 -4.70 8.84 3.33
CA ALA A 56 -4.99 10.27 3.26
C ALA A 56 -6.50 10.53 3.26
N THR A 57 -7.26 9.70 2.55
CA THR A 57 -8.73 9.75 2.55
C THR A 57 -9.30 9.41 3.92
N ALA A 58 -8.81 8.34 4.57
CA ALA A 58 -9.27 7.90 5.88
C ALA A 58 -8.96 8.91 7.00
N VAL A 59 -7.81 9.58 6.94
CA VAL A 59 -7.39 10.63 7.89
C VAL A 59 -8.06 11.97 7.57
N GLY A 60 -8.50 12.19 6.33
CA GLY A 60 -9.04 13.47 5.87
C GLY A 60 -7.96 14.55 5.63
N SER A 61 -6.71 14.14 5.44
CA SER A 61 -5.55 15.02 5.24
C SER A 61 -4.54 14.36 4.30
N TRP A 62 -3.89 15.17 3.45
CA TRP A 62 -2.76 14.71 2.63
C TRP A 62 -1.47 14.56 3.46
N ARG A 63 -1.40 15.21 4.62
CA ARG A 63 -0.31 15.00 5.59
C ARG A 63 -0.67 13.84 6.50
N LEU A 64 0.15 12.80 6.43
CA LEU A 64 0.05 11.58 7.22
C LEU A 64 1.09 11.61 8.35
N ASP A 65 0.98 12.63 9.21
CA ASP A 65 1.84 12.74 10.39
C ASP A 65 1.67 11.50 11.29
N ASP A 66 2.75 11.06 11.93
CA ASP A 66 2.80 9.86 12.79
C ASP A 66 2.41 8.54 12.11
N ALA A 67 2.32 8.53 10.76
CA ALA A 67 2.05 7.34 10.00
C ALA A 67 3.31 6.47 9.83
N THR A 68 3.11 5.15 9.91
CA THR A 68 4.10 4.15 9.51
C THR A 68 3.58 3.41 8.30
N LEU A 69 4.33 3.48 7.20
CA LEU A 69 4.14 2.65 6.01
C LEU A 69 4.98 1.37 6.15
N VAL A 70 4.34 0.22 6.02
CA VAL A 70 5.00 -1.09 5.98
C VAL A 70 4.75 -1.71 4.61
N VAL A 71 5.83 -2.03 3.90
CA VAL A 71 5.79 -2.64 2.56
C VAL A 71 6.61 -3.93 2.53
N THR A 72 6.19 -4.93 1.75
CA THR A 72 6.83 -6.25 1.68
C THR A 72 8.10 -6.28 0.82
N LEU A 73 8.33 -5.25 0.02
CA LEU A 73 9.49 -5.07 -0.86
C LEU A 73 10.06 -3.66 -0.66
N GLU A 74 11.36 -3.48 -0.85
CA GLU A 74 11.96 -2.15 -0.86
C GLU A 74 11.29 -1.25 -1.92
N PRO A 75 10.87 -0.01 -1.56
CA PRO A 75 10.15 0.86 -2.46
C PRO A 75 11.03 1.33 -3.62
N CYS A 76 10.43 1.52 -4.79
CA CYS A 76 11.13 2.07 -5.95
C CYS A 76 11.31 3.61 -5.84
N PRO A 77 12.11 4.25 -6.70
CA PRO A 77 12.33 5.71 -6.66
C PRO A 77 11.07 6.57 -6.81
N MET A 78 9.98 6.03 -7.37
CA MET A 78 8.69 6.73 -7.44
C MET A 78 7.96 6.73 -6.10
N CYS A 79 8.14 5.67 -5.29
CA CYS A 79 7.42 5.45 -4.04
C CYS A 79 8.17 5.97 -2.81
N ALA A 80 9.46 6.26 -2.94
CA ALA A 80 10.34 6.76 -1.87
C ALA A 80 10.25 8.27 -1.67
#